data_AF-B6E1X0-F1
#
_entry.id   AF-B6E1X0-F1
#
_cell.length_a   1.000
_cell.length_b   1.000
_cell.length_c   1.000
_cell.angle_alpha   90.00
_cell.angle_beta   90.00
_cell.angle_gamma   90.00
#
_symmetry.space_group_name_H-M   'P 1'
#
loop_
_entity.id
_entity.type
_entity.pdbx_description
1 polymer ?
#
loop_
_entity_poly.entity_id
_entity_poly.type
_entity_poly.pdbx_seq_one_letter_code
_entity_poly.pdbx_strand_id
1 'polypeptide(L)'
;EVFGDIMTEFNYPECTTSVITALAIFRKHYPYYRTADIQRTITHAVDYLHKAQRPEGGWFGSWGICFTYATQFALESLALVGETYETSAASRRACEFLVSKQRADGGWGE
;
A
#
# COMPACT_ATOMS: atom_id res chain seq x y z
N GLU A 1 -21.40 -16.16 16.42
CA GLU A 1 -21.15 -15.15 15.37
C GLU A 1 -19.96 -15.61 14.53
N VAL A 2 -19.98 -15.38 13.21
CA VAL A 2 -19.02 -15.98 12.25
C VAL A 2 -18.19 -14.93 11.48
N PHE A 3 -18.43 -13.63 11.70
CA PHE A 3 -17.76 -12.53 11.01
C PHE A 3 -17.25 -11.48 12.00
N GLY A 4 -16.08 -10.90 11.70
CA GLY A 4 -15.50 -9.75 12.40
C GLY A 4 -15.55 -8.49 11.54
N ASP A 5 -15.43 -7.32 12.17
CA ASP A 5 -15.34 -6.01 11.49
C ASP A 5 -16.50 -5.69 10.52
N ILE A 6 -17.73 -6.03 10.91
CA ILE A 6 -18.93 -5.88 10.07
C ILE A 6 -19.81 -4.66 10.38
N MET A 7 -19.54 -3.93 11.47
CA MET A 7 -20.49 -2.95 12.02
C MET A 7 -20.32 -1.54 11.44
N THR A 8 -19.14 -1.21 10.95
CA THR A 8 -18.78 0.12 10.43
C THR A 8 -17.85 -0.01 9.24
N GLU A 9 -17.78 1.03 8.41
CA GLU A 9 -16.77 1.11 7.35
C GLU A 9 -15.41 1.49 7.94
N PHE A 10 -14.34 0.90 7.38
CA PHE A 10 -12.96 1.14 7.80
C PHE A 10 -12.13 1.68 6.63
N ASN A 11 -11.01 2.32 6.99
CA ASN A 11 -9.98 2.63 6.00
C ASN A 11 -9.11 1.38 5.83
N TYR A 12 -8.83 1.01 4.58
CA TYR A 12 -8.04 -0.16 4.23
C TYR A 12 -6.82 0.21 3.38
N PRO A 13 -5.66 -0.43 3.58
CA PRO A 13 -4.50 -0.26 2.71
C PRO A 13 -4.85 -0.43 1.23
N GLU A 14 -5.66 -1.43 0.86
CA GLU A 14 -5.96 -1.74 -0.56
C GLU A 14 -6.80 -0.64 -1.23
N CYS A 15 -7.79 -0.10 -0.53
CA CYS A 15 -8.58 1.02 -1.04
C CYS A 15 -7.73 2.29 -1.16
N THR A 16 -6.90 2.58 -0.14
CA THR A 16 -6.05 3.77 -0.12
C THR A 16 -4.95 3.73 -1.20
N THR A 17 -4.27 2.60 -1.36
CA THR A 17 -3.27 2.37 -2.41
C THR A 17 -3.87 2.50 -3.80
N SER A 18 -5.08 1.97 -4.03
CA SER A 18 -5.80 2.13 -5.30
C SER A 18 -6.06 3.60 -5.65
N VAL A 19 -6.45 4.41 -4.65
CA VAL A 19 -6.65 5.86 -4.84
C VAL A 19 -5.32 6.58 -5.10
N ILE A 20 -4.25 6.25 -4.37
CA ILE A 20 -2.92 6.82 -4.61
C ILE A 20 -2.49 6.52 -6.05
N THR A 21 -2.56 5.26 -6.47
CA THR A 21 -2.20 4.82 -7.82
C THR A 21 -2.97 5.59 -8.88
N ALA A 22 -4.31 5.63 -8.77
CA ALA A 22 -5.16 6.34 -9.73
C ALA A 22 -4.81 7.82 -9.82
N LEU A 23 -4.69 8.52 -8.69
CA LEU A 23 -4.38 9.96 -8.67
C LEU A 23 -2.95 10.27 -9.09
N ALA A 24 -1.99 9.41 -8.74
CA ALA A 24 -0.58 9.56 -9.12
C ALA A 24 -0.36 9.39 -10.62
N ILE A 25 -1.12 8.48 -11.26
CA ILE A 25 -1.14 8.34 -12.72
C ILE A 25 -1.90 9.52 -13.36
N PHE A 26 -3.11 9.81 -12.88
CA PHE A 26 -3.96 10.88 -13.44
C PHE A 26 -3.24 12.23 -13.50
N ARG A 27 -2.56 12.64 -12.42
CA ARG A 27 -1.86 13.93 -12.37
C ARG A 27 -0.71 14.06 -13.39
N LYS A 28 -0.17 12.95 -13.92
CA LYS A 28 0.82 12.99 -15.00
C LYS A 28 0.20 13.42 -16.32
N HIS A 29 -1.06 13.04 -16.56
CA HIS A 29 -1.80 13.39 -17.77
C HIS A 29 -2.54 14.73 -17.68
N TYR A 30 -2.98 15.10 -16.47
CA TYR A 30 -3.73 16.33 -16.21
C TYR A 30 -3.09 17.17 -15.10
N PRO A 31 -1.88 17.73 -15.32
CA PRO A 31 -1.07 18.33 -14.27
C PRO A 31 -1.68 19.59 -13.63
N TYR A 32 -2.61 20.26 -14.31
CA TYR A 32 -3.24 21.50 -13.85
C TYR A 32 -4.62 21.28 -13.20
N TYR A 33 -5.19 20.08 -13.27
CA TYR A 33 -6.49 19.81 -12.64
C TYR A 33 -6.31 19.61 -11.13
N ARG A 34 -6.86 20.55 -10.34
CA ARG A 34 -6.91 20.47 -8.86
C ARG A 34 -5.60 20.00 -8.21
N THR A 35 -4.46 20.45 -8.72
CA THR A 35 -3.13 19.93 -8.37
C THR A 35 -2.88 19.93 -6.87
N ALA A 36 -3.24 21.00 -6.17
CA ALA A 36 -3.06 21.13 -4.73
C ALA A 36 -3.91 20.14 -3.93
N ASP A 37 -5.14 19.87 -4.38
CA ASP A 37 -6.03 18.91 -3.71
C ASP A 37 -5.53 17.48 -3.91
N ILE A 38 -5.16 17.12 -5.15
CA ILE A 38 -4.62 15.79 -5.45
C ILE A 38 -3.33 15.54 -4.66
N GLN A 39 -2.42 16.52 -4.62
CA GLN A 39 -1.19 16.39 -3.86
C GLN A 39 -1.48 16.19 -2.36
N ARG A 40 -2.40 16.96 -1.79
CA ARG A 40 -2.81 16.80 -0.38
C ARG A 40 -3.41 15.42 -0.10
N THR A 41 -4.30 14.94 -0.97
CA THR A 41 -4.89 13.60 -0.86
C THR A 41 -3.81 12.52 -0.89
N ILE A 42 -2.88 12.57 -1.84
CA ILE A 42 -1.79 11.59 -1.95
C ILE A 42 -0.91 11.63 -0.69
N THR A 43 -0.51 12.82 -0.22
CA THR A 43 0.33 12.95 0.98
C THR A 43 -0.34 12.31 2.21
N HIS A 44 -1.61 12.61 2.47
CA HIS A 44 -2.31 12.03 3.63
C HIS A 44 -2.55 10.53 3.49
N ALA A 45 -2.78 10.05 2.26
CA ALA A 45 -2.95 8.63 1.97
C ALA A 45 -1.65 7.85 2.21
N VAL A 46 -0.50 8.40 1.81
CA VAL A 46 0.82 7.82 2.09
C VAL A 46 1.10 7.79 3.60
N ASP A 47 0.79 8.86 4.32
CA ASP A 47 0.93 8.91 5.78
C ASP A 47 0.10 7.82 6.47
N TYR A 48 -1.12 7.57 5.99
CA TYR A 48 -1.94 6.46 6.47
C TYR A 48 -1.27 5.11 6.19
N LEU A 49 -0.74 4.88 4.99
CA LEU A 49 -0.06 3.62 4.66
C LEU A 49 1.15 3.37 5.55
N HIS A 50 1.97 4.38 5.81
CA HIS A 50 3.09 4.23 6.74
C HIS A 50 2.65 3.83 8.15
N LYS A 51 1.53 4.38 8.63
CA LYS A 51 0.97 4.04 9.95
C LYS A 51 0.31 2.66 9.98
N ALA A 52 -0.24 2.22 8.86
CA ALA A 52 -0.91 0.92 8.74
C ALA A 52 0.07 -0.26 8.54
N GLN A 53 1.34 0.02 8.20
CA GLN A 53 2.34 -1.02 8.02
C GLN A 53 2.58 -1.77 9.34
N ARG A 54 2.61 -3.11 9.27
CA ARG A 54 2.88 -3.95 10.43
C ARG A 54 4.36 -3.94 10.80
N PRO A 55 4.72 -4.23 12.06
CA PRO A 55 6.12 -4.28 12.50
C PRO A 55 7.01 -5.19 11.65
N GLU A 56 6.44 -6.27 11.12
CA GLU A 56 7.12 -7.25 10.27
C GLU A 56 7.44 -6.70 8.86
N GLY A 57 6.85 -5.57 8.47
CA GLY A 57 7.09 -4.88 7.20
C GLY A 57 5.98 -5.03 6.16
N GLY A 58 5.05 -5.98 6.33
CA GLY A 58 3.90 -6.13 5.44
C GLY A 58 2.69 -5.24 5.80
N TRP A 59 1.70 -5.22 4.93
CA TRP A 59 0.35 -4.71 5.22
C TRP A 59 -0.63 -5.86 5.29
N PHE A 60 -1.64 -5.73 6.15
CA PHE A 60 -2.69 -6.74 6.27
C PHE A 60 -3.72 -6.56 5.15
N GLY A 61 -4.07 -7.66 4.48
CA GLY A 61 -5.12 -7.70 3.47
C GLY A 61 -6.48 -8.05 4.07
N SER A 62 -7.47 -7.20 3.81
CA SER A 62 -8.86 -7.41 4.20
C SER A 62 -9.69 -8.00 3.06
N TRP A 63 -9.26 -7.82 1.81
CA TRP A 63 -10.02 -8.23 0.62
C TRP A 63 -9.34 -9.32 -0.22
N GLY A 64 -8.13 -9.71 0.17
CA GLY A 64 -7.36 -10.82 -0.41
C GLY A 64 -6.48 -11.46 0.67
N ILE A 65 -6.04 -12.69 0.44
CA ILE A 65 -5.22 -13.45 1.41
C ILE A 65 -3.74 -13.21 1.11
N CYS A 66 -2.94 -12.70 2.06
CA CYS A 66 -3.32 -11.70 3.06
C CYS A 66 -2.27 -10.59 3.02
N PHE A 67 -1.06 -10.91 3.48
CA PHE A 67 0.05 -9.98 3.52
C PHE A 67 0.70 -9.78 2.15
N THR A 68 0.89 -10.84 1.36
CA THR A 68 1.46 -10.74 0.01
C THR A 68 0.60 -9.84 -0.87
N TYR A 69 -0.73 -10.03 -0.80
CA TYR A 69 -1.72 -9.23 -1.51
C TYR A 69 -1.60 -7.73 -1.17
N ALA A 70 -1.85 -7.34 0.09
CA ALA A 70 -1.84 -5.92 0.45
C ALA A 70 -0.45 -5.28 0.35
N THR A 71 0.63 -6.04 0.60
CA THR A 71 2.01 -5.54 0.48
C THR A 71 2.38 -5.23 -0.96
N GLN A 72 1.89 -6.02 -1.93
CA GLN A 72 2.08 -5.72 -3.35
C GLN A 72 1.44 -4.38 -3.74
N PHE A 73 0.18 -4.15 -3.37
CA PHE A 73 -0.51 -2.88 -3.62
C PHE A 73 0.21 -1.68 -2.98
N ALA A 74 0.67 -1.85 -1.73
CA ALA A 74 1.40 -0.83 -1.01
C ALA A 74 2.69 -0.43 -1.75
N LEU A 75 3.55 -1.41 -2.08
CA LEU A 75 4.81 -1.16 -2.79
C LEU A 75 4.59 -0.49 -4.15
N GLU A 76 3.59 -0.92 -4.92
CA GLU A 76 3.28 -0.33 -6.23
C GLU A 76 2.87 1.15 -6.10
N SER A 77 1.94 1.45 -5.19
CA SER A 77 1.46 2.81 -4.99
C SER A 77 2.55 3.75 -4.43
N LEU A 78 3.40 3.26 -3.53
CA LEU A 78 4.54 4.00 -2.97
C LEU A 78 5.57 4.33 -4.05
N ALA A 79 5.89 3.39 -4.94
CA ALA A 79 6.81 3.64 -6.05
C ALA A 79 6.31 4.75 -6.98
N LEU A 80 4.99 4.82 -7.25
CA LEU A 80 4.39 5.86 -8.10
C LEU A 80 4.48 7.28 -7.54
N VAL A 81 4.71 7.41 -6.22
CA VAL A 81 4.89 8.69 -5.53
C VAL A 81 6.34 8.97 -5.16
N GLY A 82 7.27 8.13 -5.64
CA GLY A 82 8.72 8.30 -5.42
C GLY A 82 9.27 7.64 -4.16
N GLU A 83 8.47 6.82 -3.47
CA GLU A 83 8.90 6.01 -2.33
C GLU A 83 9.40 4.63 -2.77
N THR A 84 10.67 4.61 -3.14
CA THR A 84 11.40 3.46 -3.66
C THR A 84 12.23 2.79 -2.56
N TYR A 85 12.97 1.73 -2.90
CA TYR A 85 13.87 1.07 -1.95
C TYR A 85 14.93 2.04 -1.41
N GLU A 86 15.42 2.97 -2.23
CA GLU A 86 16.44 3.93 -1.87
C GLU A 86 15.89 5.04 -0.97
N THR A 87 14.65 5.48 -1.24
CA THR A 87 14.07 6.68 -0.62
C THR A 87 13.13 6.39 0.56
N SER A 88 12.59 5.17 0.69
CA SER A 88 11.57 4.86 1.70
C SER A 88 11.96 3.68 2.59
N ALA A 89 11.99 3.93 3.90
CA ALA A 89 12.18 2.87 4.90
C ALA A 89 11.00 1.88 4.91
N ALA A 90 9.78 2.35 4.65
CA ALA A 90 8.61 1.47 4.55
C ALA A 90 8.77 0.49 3.38
N SER A 91 9.20 0.98 2.21
CA SER A 91 9.47 0.15 1.04
C SER A 91 10.59 -0.87 1.29
N ARG A 92 11.68 -0.48 1.97
CA ARG A 92 12.76 -1.42 2.34
C ARG A 92 12.28 -2.56 3.23
N ARG A 93 11.55 -2.25 4.30
CA ARG A 93 11.00 -3.26 5.21
C ARG A 93 10.01 -4.17 4.52
N ALA A 94 9.20 -3.65 3.60
CA ALA A 94 8.26 -4.44 2.83
C ALA A 94 8.97 -5.41 1.88
N CYS A 95 10.03 -4.97 1.19
CA CYS A 95 10.86 -5.85 0.38
C CYS A 95 11.54 -6.93 1.24
N GLU A 96 12.12 -6.55 2.39
CA GLU A 96 12.73 -7.49 3.33
C GLU A 96 11.72 -8.51 3.86
N PHE A 97 10.51 -8.06 4.22
CA PHE A 97 9.40 -8.92 4.60
C PHE A 97 9.12 -9.97 3.52
N LEU A 98 8.88 -9.54 2.27
CA LEU A 98 8.55 -10.47 1.18
C LEU A 98 9.70 -11.46 0.91
N VAL A 99 10.95 -10.98 0.83
CA VAL A 99 12.13 -11.83 0.62
C VAL A 99 12.29 -12.84 1.75
N SER A 100 12.06 -12.44 3.01
CA SER A 100 12.17 -13.32 4.18
C SER A 100 11.11 -14.44 4.20
N LYS A 101 10.03 -14.32 3.42
CA LYS A 101 8.92 -15.29 3.35
C LYS A 101 8.96 -16.18 2.11
N GLN A 102 9.96 -16.03 1.23
CA GLN A 102 10.09 -16.88 0.06
C GLN A 102 10.33 -18.35 0.47
N ARG A 103 9.61 -19.27 -0.16
CA ARG A 103 9.76 -20.72 0.06
C ARG A 103 10.92 -21.26 -0.78
N ALA A 104 11.39 -22.46 -0.43
CA ALA A 104 12.53 -23.10 -1.11
C ALA A 104 12.29 -23.38 -2.61
N ASP A 105 11.03 -23.48 -3.03
CA ASP A 105 10.62 -23.64 -4.43
C ASP A 105 10.57 -22.32 -5.22
N GLY A 106 10.90 -21.20 -4.57
CA GLY A 106 10.88 -19.86 -5.14
C GLY A 106 9.53 -19.14 -5.05
N GLY A 107 8.48 -19.80 -4.57
CA GLY A 107 7.13 -19.23 -4.44
C GLY A 107 6.84 -18.58 -3.09
N TRP A 108 5.60 -18.08 -2.97
CA TRP A 108 4.99 -17.57 -1.74
C TRP A 108 3.65 -18.29 -1.51
N GLY A 109 3.22 -18.40 -0.26
CA GLY A 109 1.92 -18.97 0.09
C GLY A 109 1.48 -18.51 1.48
N GLU A 110 0.16 -18.35 1.63
CA GLU A 110 -0.53 -17.90 2.84
C GLU A 110 -1.82 -18.70 3.07
#